data_AF-A0A0G4MHS5-F1
#
_entry.id   AF-A0A0G4MHS5-F1
#
_cell.length_a   1.000
_cell.length_b   1.000
_cell.length_c   1.000
_cell.angle_alpha   90.00
_cell.angle_beta   90.00
_cell.angle_gamma   90.00
#
_symmetry.space_group_name_H-M   'P 1'
#
loop_
_entity.id
_entity.type
_entity.pdbx_description
1 polymer ?
#
loop_
_entity_poly.entity_id
_entity_poly.type
_entity_poly.pdbx_seq_one_letter_code
_entity_poly.pdbx_strand_id
1 'polypeptide(L)'
;MERLLIKEQAVIDAGAYLNELAPLINDVLASNEVAKQDGITGLAELKNWAQEMREAESKRHSFELLVGVAGSTGAGKTSLLNALLGIHEFLPSSCEQAATAVVCQVSWNRDMRAGFEYRAEVDFHSYAEIEQQVGMLFQALSCLEEIENRHDDDEDAWIQDQAEARAVVDDVLSKAQAVWGTDLSLEDFRGMTAESLMESNKDVLRLLGTTKSLHDSDPEKLSRQVRPYLDSTIHNHGKEGKQFAAWPLVKQVRQFLRVDILKNGISLVDLPGLGDMVQSRAAVAQQFYEKLKGFGFVLTKADDINIRGQLARSKEIQKQPDTMAIHTQSKALVAEIKALENEAKLEENALKKKKKRVTKAKSQVDRMVKRLQKVRPRQQEALKQELRVLKSAKSEAVRGLEESRKKIIHLTEQTARKTRSRAYMESKLAYLCTRTRNDFVQSRIQADFRVRQKRFYGSRKIQQQESPELLVEVIAVSSLAFWRLRNDESPIPGFPREAYTGIPRAKQWLWESTAGTREEHLDTVLNNYSKLLNWIRQWSQDEDEEANIVFTKQDIDEAL
;
A
#
# COMPACT_ATOMS: atom_id res chain seq x y z
N MET A 1 22.94 -2.51 -9.61
CA MET A 1 22.26 -3.34 -8.59
C MET A 1 23.24 -4.12 -7.74
N GLU A 2 24.02 -5.04 -8.31
CA GLU A 2 25.08 -5.78 -7.60
C GLU A 2 26.08 -4.85 -6.88
N ARG A 3 26.52 -3.78 -7.55
CA ARG A 3 27.39 -2.75 -6.95
C ARG A 3 26.84 -2.13 -5.66
N LEU A 4 25.53 -1.84 -5.61
CA LEU A 4 24.90 -1.24 -4.43
C LEU A 4 24.91 -2.23 -3.26
N LEU A 5 24.57 -3.50 -3.52
CA LEU A 5 24.62 -4.56 -2.51
C LEU A 5 26.04 -4.78 -1.96
N ILE A 6 27.05 -4.75 -2.83
CA ILE A 6 28.46 -4.85 -2.41
C ILE A 6 28.82 -3.69 -1.49
N LYS A 7 28.45 -2.45 -1.84
CA LYS A 7 28.71 -1.28 -1.00
C LYS A 7 27.96 -1.33 0.33
N GLU A 8 26.71 -1.81 0.32
CA GLU A 8 25.94 -2.02 1.55
C GLU A 8 26.63 -3.01 2.48
N GLN A 9 27.09 -4.15 1.95
CA GLN A 9 27.85 -5.13 2.72
C GLN A 9 29.16 -4.53 3.25
N ALA A 10 29.90 -3.81 2.42
CA ALA A 10 31.14 -3.15 2.85
C ALA A 10 30.90 -2.13 3.99
N VAL A 11 29.80 -1.38 3.97
CA VAL A 11 29.42 -0.47 5.06
C VAL A 11 29.05 -1.24 6.33
N ILE A 12 28.39 -2.38 6.20
CA ILE A 12 28.08 -3.25 7.35
C ILE A 12 29.37 -3.78 7.98
N ASP A 13 30.26 -4.34 7.16
CA ASP A 13 31.51 -4.94 7.63
C ASP A 13 32.41 -3.87 8.28
N ALA A 14 32.64 -2.73 7.60
CA ALA A 14 33.42 -1.63 8.15
C ALA A 14 32.81 -1.03 9.43
N GLY A 15 31.47 -0.97 9.50
CA GLY A 15 30.78 -0.53 10.71
C GLY A 15 30.94 -1.51 11.88
N ALA A 16 30.95 -2.82 11.61
CA ALA A 16 31.19 -3.83 12.65
C ALA A 16 32.58 -3.66 13.29
N TYR A 17 33.62 -3.49 12.46
CA TYR A 17 34.98 -3.23 12.95
C TYR A 17 35.05 -1.95 13.81
N LEU A 18 34.41 -0.85 13.37
CA LEU A 18 34.37 0.38 14.17
C LEU A 18 33.63 0.16 15.49
N ASN A 19 32.55 -0.62 15.51
CA ASN A 19 31.80 -0.91 16.73
C ASN A 19 32.56 -1.82 17.71
N GLU A 20 33.52 -2.62 17.23
CA GLU A 20 34.46 -3.38 18.07
C GLU A 20 35.58 -2.49 18.64
N LEU A 21 36.04 -1.49 17.88
CA LEU A 21 37.06 -0.53 18.33
C LEU A 21 36.52 0.50 19.31
N ALA A 22 35.24 0.89 19.19
CA ALA A 22 34.67 1.97 19.99
C ALA A 22 34.72 1.73 21.51
N PRO A 23 34.41 0.53 22.04
CA PRO A 23 34.55 0.23 23.47
C PRO A 23 36.00 0.36 23.95
N LEU A 24 36.96 -0.15 23.19
CA LEU A 24 38.39 -0.08 23.54
C LEU A 24 38.86 1.37 23.66
N ILE A 25 38.50 2.21 22.69
CA ILE A 25 38.82 3.65 22.73
C ILE A 25 38.15 4.33 23.93
N ASN A 26 36.87 4.02 24.19
CA ASN A 26 36.13 4.62 25.30
C ASN A 26 36.65 4.17 26.67
N ASP A 27 37.07 2.92 26.81
CA ASP A 27 37.64 2.38 28.05
C ASP A 27 38.97 3.07 28.36
N VAL A 28 39.85 3.25 27.36
CA VAL A 28 41.11 4.01 27.51
C VAL A 28 40.86 5.47 27.91
N LEU A 29 39.83 6.09 27.34
CA LEU A 29 39.41 7.45 27.71
C LEU A 29 38.85 7.52 29.13
N ALA A 30 38.24 6.44 29.64
CA ALA A 30 37.65 6.37 30.97
C ALA A 30 38.67 6.00 32.07
N SER A 31 39.68 5.17 31.78
CA SER A 31 40.67 4.67 32.75
C SER A 31 41.80 5.66 33.06
N ASN A 32 42.04 6.66 32.21
CA ASN A 32 43.10 7.64 32.42
C ASN A 32 42.62 8.86 33.24
N GLU A 33 42.71 8.82 34.57
CA GLU A 33 42.50 10.00 35.42
C GLU A 33 43.58 11.09 35.21
N VAL A 34 44.73 10.74 34.62
CA VAL A 34 45.82 11.67 34.24
C VAL A 34 45.43 12.57 33.04
N ALA A 35 44.32 12.26 32.35
CA ALA A 35 43.82 12.95 31.16
C ALA A 35 43.21 14.36 31.38
N LYS A 36 43.45 14.97 32.55
CA LYS A 36 43.09 16.36 32.86
C LYS A 36 44.22 17.36 32.65
N GLN A 37 45.42 16.91 32.26
CA GLN A 37 46.50 17.80 31.84
C GLN A 37 46.49 17.92 30.32
N ASP A 38 46.06 19.10 29.84
CA ASP A 38 46.15 19.51 28.43
C ASP A 38 47.60 19.39 27.96
N GLY A 39 47.90 18.41 27.11
CA GLY A 39 49.27 18.26 26.57
C GLY A 39 49.60 16.93 25.89
N ILE A 40 48.84 15.85 26.10
CA ILE A 40 49.11 14.56 25.41
C ILE A 40 48.33 14.54 24.09
N THR A 41 49.03 14.70 22.98
CA THR A 41 48.51 14.70 21.59
C THR A 41 47.58 13.50 21.30
N GLY A 42 47.94 12.30 21.75
CA GLY A 42 47.15 11.08 21.50
C GLY A 42 45.77 11.02 22.16
N LEU A 43 45.55 11.66 23.32
CA LEU A 43 44.23 11.63 24.00
C LEU A 43 43.20 12.53 23.29
N ALA A 44 43.65 13.63 22.69
CA ALA A 44 42.79 14.49 21.88
C ALA A 44 42.35 13.79 20.59
N GLU A 45 43.26 13.04 19.98
CA GLU A 45 42.99 12.24 18.78
C GLU A 45 41.99 11.11 19.04
N LEU A 46 42.17 10.36 20.14
CA LEU A 46 41.22 9.31 20.56
C LEU A 46 39.81 9.87 20.81
N LYS A 47 39.69 11.05 21.44
CA LYS A 47 38.39 11.72 21.62
C LYS A 47 37.76 12.12 20.28
N ASN A 48 38.57 12.66 19.37
CA ASN A 48 38.10 13.02 18.03
C ASN A 48 37.63 11.79 17.27
N TRP A 49 38.35 10.68 17.30
CA TRP A 49 37.93 9.43 16.65
C TRP A 49 36.63 8.90 17.25
N ALA A 50 36.50 8.84 18.57
CA ALA A 50 35.26 8.40 19.22
C ALA A 50 34.06 9.30 18.87
N GLN A 51 34.30 10.60 18.63
CA GLN A 51 33.27 11.50 18.12
C GLN A 51 32.96 11.22 16.65
N GLU A 52 33.97 11.11 15.79
CA GLU A 52 33.80 10.83 14.36
C GLU A 52 33.10 9.49 14.09
N MET A 53 33.41 8.46 14.88
CA MET A 53 32.73 7.16 14.84
C MET A 53 31.24 7.31 15.11
N ARG A 54 30.89 7.99 16.21
CA ARG A 54 29.49 8.25 16.58
C ARG A 54 28.78 9.10 15.53
N GLU A 55 29.45 10.11 14.97
CA GLU A 55 28.89 10.95 13.92
C GLU A 55 28.68 10.18 12.61
N ALA A 56 29.64 9.33 12.22
CA ALA A 56 29.55 8.52 11.01
C ALA A 56 28.44 7.47 11.12
N GLU A 57 28.33 6.82 12.29
CA GLU A 57 27.23 5.91 12.59
C GLU A 57 25.89 6.65 12.63
N SER A 58 25.80 7.80 13.31
CA SER A 58 24.60 8.65 13.30
C SER A 58 24.20 9.06 11.88
N LYS A 59 25.13 9.49 11.03
CA LYS A 59 24.86 9.86 9.62
C LYS A 59 24.35 8.68 8.79
N ARG A 60 24.87 7.47 9.04
CA ARG A 60 24.37 6.21 8.44
C ARG A 60 22.96 5.87 8.95
N HIS A 61 22.68 6.13 10.22
CA HIS A 61 21.37 5.85 10.82
C HIS A 61 20.30 6.86 10.41
N SER A 62 20.66 8.13 10.28
CA SER A 62 19.76 9.22 9.92
C SER A 62 19.50 9.34 8.42
N PHE A 63 20.16 8.55 7.57
CA PHE A 63 19.92 8.61 6.14
C PHE A 63 18.51 8.16 5.81
N GLU A 64 17.78 9.09 5.21
CA GLU A 64 16.40 8.91 4.81
C GLU A 64 16.17 9.55 3.43
N LEU A 65 15.56 8.78 2.55
CA LEU A 65 15.14 9.15 1.22
C LEU A 65 13.62 9.07 1.16
N LEU A 66 12.99 10.23 1.32
CA LEU A 66 11.54 10.37 1.29
C LEU A 66 11.02 10.17 -0.14
N VAL A 67 10.08 9.24 -0.30
CA VAL A 67 9.34 9.03 -1.55
C VAL A 67 7.87 9.33 -1.33
N GLY A 68 7.39 10.44 -1.90
CA GLY A 68 6.01 10.89 -1.75
C GLY A 68 5.05 10.25 -2.73
N VAL A 69 3.82 9.97 -2.30
CA VAL A 69 2.73 9.56 -3.20
C VAL A 69 1.73 10.70 -3.35
N ALA A 70 1.71 11.30 -4.53
CA ALA A 70 0.79 12.36 -4.90
C ALA A 70 -0.41 11.82 -5.70
N GLY A 71 -1.57 12.44 -5.56
CA GLY A 71 -2.77 12.11 -6.33
C GLY A 71 -4.03 12.67 -5.69
N SER A 72 -5.10 12.80 -6.47
CA SER A 72 -6.39 13.24 -5.95
C SER A 72 -6.91 12.28 -4.86
N THR A 73 -7.79 12.78 -3.99
CA THR A 73 -8.50 11.93 -3.03
C THR A 73 -9.31 10.87 -3.78
N GLY A 74 -9.24 9.61 -3.34
CA GLY A 74 -9.83 8.46 -4.04
C GLY A 74 -9.00 7.89 -5.21
N ALA A 75 -7.81 8.42 -5.51
CA ALA A 75 -6.92 7.87 -6.54
C ALA A 75 -6.26 6.52 -6.16
N GLY A 76 -6.39 6.07 -4.90
CA GLY A 76 -5.82 4.82 -4.41
C GLY A 76 -4.40 4.92 -3.84
N LYS A 77 -3.99 6.10 -3.33
CA LYS A 77 -2.66 6.35 -2.73
C LYS A 77 -2.31 5.37 -1.62
N THR A 78 -3.10 5.37 -0.55
CA THR A 78 -2.94 4.47 0.59
C THR A 78 -3.03 3.00 0.17
N SER A 79 -3.90 2.67 -0.79
CA SER A 79 -4.04 1.30 -1.31
C SER A 79 -2.80 0.84 -2.08
N LEU A 80 -2.11 1.72 -2.80
CA LEU A 80 -0.83 1.42 -3.42
C LEU A 80 0.25 1.26 -2.35
N LEU A 81 0.33 2.17 -1.38
CA LEU A 81 1.32 2.10 -0.30
C LEU A 81 1.22 0.79 0.49
N ASN A 82 0.02 0.39 0.90
CA ASN A 82 -0.19 -0.90 1.57
C ASN A 82 0.26 -2.08 0.68
N ALA A 83 -0.02 -2.06 -0.63
CA ALA A 83 0.43 -3.10 -1.55
C ALA A 83 1.97 -3.10 -1.74
N LEU A 84 2.60 -1.92 -1.72
CA LEU A 84 4.05 -1.76 -1.77
C LEU A 84 4.71 -2.32 -0.50
N LEU A 85 4.14 -2.05 0.67
CA LEU A 85 4.54 -2.60 1.96
C LEU A 85 4.25 -4.11 2.09
N GLY A 86 3.27 -4.62 1.33
CA GLY A 86 2.88 -6.03 1.38
C GLY A 86 2.09 -6.40 2.64
N ILE A 87 1.59 -5.42 3.38
CA ILE A 87 0.70 -5.59 4.55
C ILE A 87 -0.64 -4.93 4.23
N HIS A 88 -1.73 -5.68 4.37
CA HIS A 88 -3.07 -5.18 4.13
C HIS A 88 -3.46 -4.22 5.26
N GLU A 89 -4.02 -3.05 4.93
CA GLU A 89 -4.54 -2.07 5.91
C GLU A 89 -3.57 -1.59 7.01
N PHE A 90 -2.26 -1.58 6.72
CA PHE A 90 -1.27 -1.00 7.65
C PHE A 90 -1.44 0.52 7.79
N LEU A 91 -1.55 1.22 6.65
CA LEU A 91 -2.01 2.59 6.60
C LEU A 91 -3.55 2.59 6.51
N PRO A 92 -4.25 3.43 7.31
CA PRO A 92 -5.71 3.47 7.29
C PRO A 92 -6.23 3.90 5.93
N SER A 93 -7.16 3.14 5.35
CA SER A 93 -7.71 3.42 4.02
C SER A 93 -8.49 4.74 4.03
N SER A 94 -8.10 5.65 3.13
CA SER A 94 -8.59 7.03 2.96
C SER A 94 -10.06 7.18 2.51
N CYS A 95 -11.01 6.50 3.16
CA CYS A 95 -12.42 6.51 2.74
C CYS A 95 -13.31 7.49 3.54
N GLU A 96 -12.77 8.12 4.58
CA GLU A 96 -13.45 9.15 5.37
C GLU A 96 -12.75 10.49 5.20
N GLN A 97 -13.52 11.59 5.18
CA GLN A 97 -13.07 12.96 4.88
C GLN A 97 -11.86 13.45 5.72
N ALA A 98 -11.58 12.81 6.86
CA ALA A 98 -10.46 13.10 7.77
C ALA A 98 -9.16 12.31 7.50
N ALA A 99 -9.23 11.14 6.85
CA ALA A 99 -8.16 10.14 6.82
C ALA A 99 -6.90 10.50 5.99
N THR A 100 -6.82 11.72 5.44
CA THR A 100 -5.66 12.21 4.64
C THR A 100 -5.16 13.59 5.07
N ALA A 101 -5.57 14.09 6.24
CA ALA A 101 -5.10 15.38 6.74
C ALA A 101 -3.70 15.31 7.37
N VAL A 102 -3.35 14.17 7.96
CA VAL A 102 -2.09 13.95 8.66
C VAL A 102 -1.10 13.23 7.74
N VAL A 103 0.12 13.75 7.63
CA VAL A 103 1.19 13.11 6.86
C VAL A 103 1.62 11.84 7.57
N CYS A 104 1.55 10.71 6.85
CA CYS A 104 2.02 9.43 7.35
C CYS A 104 3.28 9.01 6.60
N GLN A 105 4.35 8.82 7.36
CA GLN A 105 5.65 8.37 6.86
C GLN A 105 5.91 6.95 7.35
N VAL A 106 6.45 6.11 6.48
CA VAL A 106 6.76 4.71 6.78
C VAL A 106 8.22 4.45 6.46
N SER A 107 9.02 4.12 7.48
CA SER A 107 10.48 3.97 7.38
C SER A 107 10.95 2.60 7.88
N TRP A 108 12.19 2.22 7.58
CA TRP A 108 12.76 0.96 8.06
C TRP A 108 12.91 0.95 9.59
N ASN A 109 12.46 -0.13 10.23
CA ASN A 109 12.65 -0.32 11.67
C ASN A 109 14.00 -0.98 11.98
N ARG A 110 14.86 -0.25 12.69
CA ARG A 110 16.15 -0.75 13.19
C ARG A 110 16.07 -1.33 14.60
N ASP A 111 14.94 -1.16 15.30
CA ASP A 111 14.76 -1.73 16.62
C ASP A 111 14.55 -3.24 16.53
N MET A 112 15.38 -3.99 17.26
CA MET A 112 15.38 -5.46 17.26
C MET A 112 14.77 -6.03 18.54
N ARG A 113 14.30 -5.18 19.48
CA ARG A 113 13.67 -5.63 20.71
C ARG A 113 12.35 -6.37 20.41
N ALA A 114 12.11 -7.47 21.12
CA ALA A 114 10.86 -8.20 21.01
C ALA A 114 9.67 -7.32 21.43
N GLY A 115 8.58 -7.35 20.66
CA GLY A 115 7.42 -6.48 20.85
C GLY A 115 7.54 -5.09 20.22
N PHE A 116 8.66 -4.78 19.56
CA PHE A 116 8.91 -3.55 18.81
C PHE A 116 9.02 -3.79 17.30
N GLU A 117 8.54 -4.94 16.81
CA GLU A 117 8.58 -5.31 15.39
C GLU A 117 7.92 -4.25 14.51
N TYR A 118 6.78 -3.73 14.98
CA TYR A 118 6.07 -2.60 14.42
C TYR A 118 6.02 -1.50 15.48
N ARG A 119 6.42 -0.29 15.11
CA ARG A 119 6.36 0.88 16.00
C ARG A 119 5.86 2.10 15.27
N ALA A 120 5.28 3.02 16.00
CA ALA A 120 4.86 4.32 15.49
C ALA A 120 5.21 5.43 16.47
N GLU A 121 5.45 6.61 15.92
CA GLU A 121 5.66 7.86 16.64
C GLU A 121 4.63 8.85 16.11
N VAL A 122 3.84 9.40 17.02
CA VAL A 122 2.86 10.46 16.72
C VAL A 122 3.43 11.76 17.26
N ASP A 123 3.84 12.65 16.36
CA ASP A 123 4.33 13.97 16.72
C ASP A 123 3.17 14.95 16.73
N PHE A 124 3.00 15.64 17.85
CA PHE A 124 2.00 16.69 17.99
C PHE A 124 2.61 18.05 17.66
N HIS A 125 1.79 18.94 17.11
CA HIS A 125 2.15 20.34 16.93
C HIS A 125 2.56 20.99 18.25
N SER A 126 3.49 21.94 18.18
CA SER A 126 3.89 22.70 19.36
C SER A 126 2.74 23.61 19.84
N TYR A 127 2.81 24.06 21.09
CA TYR A 127 1.84 25.01 21.63
C TYR A 127 1.70 26.26 20.73
N ALA A 128 2.84 26.84 20.32
CA ALA A 128 2.85 28.04 19.47
C ALA A 128 2.23 27.78 18.08
N GLU A 129 2.44 26.60 17.50
CA GLU A 129 1.84 26.24 16.20
C GLU A 129 0.31 26.14 16.30
N ILE A 130 -0.23 25.54 17.35
CA ILE A 130 -1.69 25.43 17.55
C ILE A 130 -2.30 26.76 17.96
N GLU A 131 -1.66 27.52 18.85
CA GLU A 131 -2.12 28.86 19.23
C GLU A 131 -2.23 29.76 18.01
N GLN A 132 -1.26 29.70 17.09
CA GLN A 132 -1.32 30.42 15.82
C GLN A 132 -2.50 29.97 14.94
N GLN A 133 -2.74 28.66 14.81
CA GLN A 133 -3.86 28.13 14.01
C GLN A 133 -5.22 28.53 14.61
N VAL A 134 -5.35 28.48 15.93
CA VAL A 134 -6.53 28.95 16.65
C VAL A 134 -6.68 30.47 16.47
N GLY A 135 -5.61 31.24 16.54
CA GLY A 135 -5.63 32.68 16.25
C GLY A 135 -6.15 32.99 14.83
N MET A 136 -5.76 32.20 13.83
CA MET A 136 -6.29 32.32 12.47
C MET A 136 -7.79 32.02 12.39
N LEU A 137 -8.32 31.09 13.19
CA LEU A 137 -9.77 30.84 13.29
C LEU A 137 -10.51 32.10 13.75
N PHE A 138 -10.06 32.70 14.86
CA PHE A 138 -10.70 33.90 15.41
C PHE A 138 -10.59 35.09 14.44
N GLN A 139 -9.45 35.24 13.76
CA GLN A 139 -9.30 36.25 12.71
C GLN A 139 -10.28 36.02 11.56
N ALA A 140 -10.44 34.77 11.09
CA ALA A 140 -11.39 34.43 10.04
C ALA A 140 -12.85 34.68 10.47
N LEU A 141 -13.19 34.38 11.72
CA LEU A 141 -14.52 34.68 12.29
C LEU A 141 -14.79 36.18 12.33
N SER A 142 -13.82 37.01 12.75
CA SER A 142 -13.94 38.47 12.71
C SER A 142 -14.11 38.99 11.29
N CYS A 143 -13.36 38.47 10.31
CA CYS A 143 -13.53 38.85 8.91
C CYS A 143 -14.92 38.49 8.37
N LEU A 144 -15.45 37.31 8.71
CA LEU A 144 -16.80 36.92 8.30
C LEU A 144 -17.86 37.84 8.91
N GLU A 145 -17.72 38.22 10.18
CA GLU A 145 -18.62 39.15 10.85
C GLU A 145 -18.54 40.57 10.24
N GLU A 146 -17.36 41.03 9.84
CA GLU A 146 -17.21 42.28 9.10
C GLU A 146 -17.94 42.22 7.75
N ILE A 147 -17.81 41.14 6.98
CA ILE A 147 -18.49 40.96 5.70
C ILE A 147 -20.01 40.88 5.88
N GLU A 148 -20.49 40.15 6.90
CA GLU A 148 -21.92 40.07 7.23
C GLU A 148 -22.52 41.43 7.61
N ASN A 149 -21.73 42.30 8.23
CA ASN A 149 -22.14 43.65 8.64
C ASN A 149 -21.88 44.73 7.59
N ARG A 150 -21.22 44.42 6.46
CA ARG A 150 -21.06 45.36 5.34
C ARG A 150 -22.39 45.56 4.63
N HIS A 151 -22.70 46.82 4.34
CA HIS A 151 -23.71 47.19 3.36
C HIS A 151 -23.00 47.44 2.04
N ASP A 152 -22.99 46.45 1.14
CA ASP A 152 -22.42 46.56 -0.19
C ASP A 152 -23.51 46.89 -1.22
N ASP A 153 -23.21 47.76 -2.18
CA ASP A 153 -24.15 48.16 -3.24
C ASP A 153 -24.23 47.11 -4.37
N ASP A 154 -23.27 46.18 -4.42
CA ASP A 154 -23.20 45.05 -5.37
C ASP A 154 -23.49 43.72 -4.66
N GLU A 155 -24.74 43.26 -4.74
CA GLU A 155 -25.20 42.03 -4.08
C GLU A 155 -24.45 40.77 -4.55
N ASP A 156 -24.07 40.70 -5.83
CA ASP A 156 -23.42 39.50 -6.39
C ASP A 156 -21.98 39.34 -5.86
N ALA A 157 -21.24 40.45 -5.78
CA ALA A 157 -19.90 40.48 -5.21
C ALA A 157 -19.92 40.13 -3.72
N TRP A 158 -20.87 40.70 -2.96
CA TRP A 158 -21.02 40.43 -1.53
C TRP A 158 -21.36 38.96 -1.23
N ILE A 159 -22.26 38.35 -2.02
CA ILE A 159 -22.59 36.92 -1.89
C ILE A 159 -21.36 36.04 -2.14
N GLN A 160 -20.55 36.39 -3.14
CA GLN A 160 -19.33 35.63 -3.44
C GLN A 160 -18.31 35.74 -2.31
N ASP A 161 -18.02 36.95 -1.83
CA ASP A 161 -17.08 37.19 -0.73
C ASP A 161 -17.53 36.48 0.56
N GLN A 162 -18.82 36.53 0.88
CA GLN A 162 -19.40 35.83 2.02
C GLN A 162 -19.25 34.31 1.88
N ALA A 163 -19.53 33.76 0.69
CA ALA A 163 -19.40 32.32 0.44
C ALA A 163 -17.94 31.85 0.57
N GLU A 164 -16.99 32.63 0.06
CA GLU A 164 -15.55 32.35 0.16
C GLU A 164 -15.07 32.40 1.62
N ALA A 165 -15.42 33.47 2.36
CA ALA A 165 -15.07 33.61 3.77
C ALA A 165 -15.69 32.49 4.63
N ARG A 166 -16.95 32.13 4.37
CA ARG A 166 -17.64 31.07 5.09
C ARG A 166 -17.02 29.70 4.82
N ALA A 167 -16.59 29.42 3.59
CA ALA A 167 -15.87 28.17 3.28
C ALA A 167 -14.56 28.04 4.05
N VAL A 168 -13.82 29.15 4.25
CA VAL A 168 -12.60 29.17 5.07
C VAL A 168 -12.93 28.94 6.54
N VAL A 169 -13.95 29.64 7.08
CA VAL A 169 -14.40 29.45 8.47
C VAL A 169 -14.85 28.01 8.71
N ASP A 170 -15.66 27.43 7.83
CA ASP A 170 -16.17 26.06 7.97
C ASP A 170 -15.02 25.03 8.04
N ASP A 171 -13.93 25.20 7.27
CA ASP A 171 -12.75 24.31 7.34
C ASP A 171 -12.07 24.39 8.70
N VAL A 172 -11.75 25.59 9.18
CA VAL A 172 -10.99 25.78 10.42
C VAL A 172 -11.86 25.48 11.64
N LEU A 173 -13.15 25.83 11.60
CA LEU A 173 -14.13 25.56 12.64
C LEU A 173 -14.30 24.05 12.83
N SER A 174 -14.38 23.26 11.75
CA SER A 174 -14.51 21.81 11.84
C SER A 174 -13.35 21.14 12.59
N LYS A 175 -12.13 21.67 12.46
CA LYS A 175 -10.94 21.21 13.19
C LYS A 175 -11.01 21.58 14.66
N ALA A 176 -11.44 22.80 14.97
CA ALA A 176 -11.59 23.24 16.35
C ALA A 176 -12.68 22.44 17.07
N GLN A 177 -13.84 22.24 16.43
CA GLN A 177 -14.92 21.39 16.94
C GLN A 177 -14.47 19.96 17.20
N ALA A 178 -13.66 19.39 16.32
CA ALA A 178 -13.13 18.04 16.48
C ALA A 178 -12.28 17.86 17.76
N VAL A 179 -11.62 18.92 18.24
CA VAL A 179 -10.69 18.87 19.38
C VAL A 179 -11.33 19.39 20.67
N TRP A 180 -12.10 20.47 20.60
CA TRP A 180 -12.59 21.19 21.78
C TRP A 180 -14.09 20.98 22.06
N GLY A 181 -14.87 20.47 21.11
CA GLY A 181 -16.27 20.12 21.32
C GLY A 181 -17.07 20.15 20.03
N THR A 182 -17.68 19.02 19.66
CA THR A 182 -18.52 18.90 18.44
C THR A 182 -19.87 19.61 18.58
N ASP A 183 -20.26 19.92 19.81
CA ASP A 183 -21.47 20.61 20.20
C ASP A 183 -21.33 22.14 20.19
N LEU A 184 -20.11 22.67 20.10
CA LEU A 184 -19.86 24.11 20.02
C LEU A 184 -20.34 24.67 18.68
N SER A 185 -21.28 25.61 18.73
CA SER A 185 -21.80 26.33 17.58
C SER A 185 -20.87 27.48 17.18
N LEU A 186 -21.07 28.01 15.97
CA LEU A 186 -20.31 29.18 15.49
C LEU A 186 -20.47 30.39 16.42
N GLU A 187 -21.64 30.58 17.03
CA GLU A 187 -21.88 31.65 18.00
C GLU A 187 -21.10 31.44 19.31
N ASP A 188 -20.95 30.18 19.76
CA ASP A 188 -20.13 29.87 20.94
C ASP A 188 -18.67 30.25 20.71
N PHE A 189 -18.13 29.96 19.52
CA PHE A 189 -16.78 30.38 19.15
C PHE A 189 -16.66 31.91 19.06
N ARG A 190 -17.66 32.63 18.53
CA ARG A 190 -17.65 34.11 18.50
C ARG A 190 -17.58 34.73 19.91
N GLY A 191 -18.16 34.06 20.91
CA GLY A 191 -18.11 34.50 22.31
C GLY A 191 -16.82 34.15 23.07
N MET A 192 -15.89 33.41 22.44
CA MET A 192 -14.64 32.95 23.06
C MET A 192 -13.43 33.76 22.59
N THR A 193 -12.29 33.56 23.27
CA THR A 193 -10.97 33.99 22.80
C THR A 193 -10.10 32.78 22.51
N ALA A 194 -9.00 33.01 21.77
CA ALA A 194 -8.00 31.97 21.54
C ALA A 194 -7.47 31.37 22.84
N GLU A 195 -7.16 32.19 23.85
CA GLU A 195 -6.67 31.69 25.14
C GLU A 195 -7.73 30.84 25.85
N SER A 196 -8.97 31.34 25.92
CA SER A 196 -10.08 30.64 26.57
C SER A 196 -10.37 29.28 25.93
N LEU A 197 -10.33 29.20 24.58
CA LEU A 197 -10.50 27.94 23.86
C LEU A 197 -9.36 26.96 24.18
N MET A 198 -8.10 27.42 24.16
CA MET A 198 -6.94 26.58 24.47
C MET A 198 -6.99 26.03 25.90
N GLU A 199 -7.36 26.85 26.88
CA GLU A 199 -7.47 26.46 28.29
C GLU A 199 -8.65 25.53 28.60
N SER A 200 -9.67 25.50 27.73
CA SER A 200 -10.86 24.67 27.93
C SER A 200 -10.58 23.16 27.93
N ASN A 201 -9.48 22.71 27.31
CA ASN A 201 -9.10 21.30 27.25
C ASN A 201 -7.63 21.06 27.65
N LYS A 202 -7.40 20.74 28.93
CA LYS A 202 -6.05 20.46 29.47
C LYS A 202 -5.41 19.20 28.90
N ASP A 203 -6.19 18.22 28.45
CA ASP A 203 -5.65 17.02 27.81
C ASP A 203 -5.02 17.36 26.45
N VAL A 204 -5.55 18.37 25.73
CA VAL A 204 -4.92 18.91 24.51
C VAL A 204 -3.57 19.52 24.82
N LEU A 205 -3.51 20.42 25.81
CA LEU A 205 -2.27 21.10 26.21
C LEU A 205 -1.14 20.13 26.60
N ARG A 206 -1.49 18.97 27.19
CA ARG A 206 -0.52 17.92 27.53
C ARG A 206 0.04 17.16 26.33
N LEU A 207 -0.68 17.15 25.21
CA LEU A 207 -0.22 16.51 23.97
C LEU A 207 0.71 17.43 23.18
N LEU A 208 0.47 18.74 23.21
CA LEU A 208 1.20 19.70 22.36
C LEU A 208 2.72 19.65 22.63
N GLY A 209 3.50 19.62 21.55
CA GLY A 209 4.96 19.54 21.58
C GLY A 209 5.52 18.19 22.06
N THR A 210 4.68 17.18 22.29
CA THR A 210 5.12 15.84 22.68
C THR A 210 5.18 14.88 21.49
N THR A 211 5.92 13.78 21.65
CA THR A 211 5.90 12.64 20.74
C THR A 211 5.39 11.42 21.50
N LYS A 212 4.32 10.79 20.99
CA LYS A 212 3.78 9.56 21.55
C LYS A 212 4.33 8.35 20.81
N SER A 213 5.03 7.48 21.53
CA SER A 213 5.53 6.21 21.00
C SER A 213 4.53 5.08 21.20
N LEU A 214 4.26 4.33 20.14
CA LEU A 214 3.40 3.16 20.10
C LEU A 214 4.20 1.99 19.51
N HIS A 215 3.92 0.76 19.96
CA HIS A 215 4.56 -0.43 19.40
C HIS A 215 3.68 -1.66 19.61
N ASP A 216 3.82 -2.63 18.70
CA ASP A 216 3.24 -3.96 18.83
C ASP A 216 4.04 -4.96 17.99
N SER A 217 3.90 -6.24 18.35
CA SER A 217 4.35 -7.38 17.56
C SER A 217 3.47 -7.66 16.34
N ASP A 218 2.24 -7.16 16.32
CA ASP A 218 1.24 -7.39 15.29
C ASP A 218 0.91 -6.10 14.51
N PRO A 219 0.95 -6.12 13.16
CA PRO A 219 0.72 -4.93 12.35
C PRO A 219 -0.72 -4.42 12.41
N GLU A 220 -1.72 -5.29 12.54
CA GLU A 220 -3.12 -4.87 12.65
C GLU A 220 -3.37 -4.19 13.99
N LYS A 221 -2.77 -4.70 15.08
CA LYS A 221 -2.87 -4.06 16.39
C LYS A 221 -2.21 -2.69 16.40
N LEU A 222 -1.01 -2.54 15.81
CA LEU A 222 -0.40 -1.22 15.69
C LEU A 222 -1.29 -0.28 14.87
N SER A 223 -1.81 -0.72 13.72
CA SER A 223 -2.70 0.08 12.88
C SER A 223 -3.93 0.58 13.67
N ARG A 224 -4.55 -0.29 14.48
CA ARG A 224 -5.66 0.10 15.38
C ARG A 224 -5.25 1.11 16.46
N GLN A 225 -4.03 1.01 17.00
CA GLN A 225 -3.52 1.97 17.98
C GLN A 225 -3.20 3.34 17.36
N VAL A 226 -2.76 3.37 16.10
CA VAL A 226 -2.40 4.59 15.37
C VAL A 226 -3.63 5.30 14.80
N ARG A 227 -4.67 4.54 14.43
CA ARG A 227 -5.88 5.05 13.78
C ARG A 227 -6.52 6.27 14.47
N PRO A 228 -6.68 6.35 15.80
CA PRO A 228 -7.25 7.52 16.48
C PRO A 228 -6.47 8.84 16.31
N TYR A 229 -5.25 8.79 15.76
CA TYR A 229 -4.41 9.95 15.47
C TYR A 229 -4.41 10.33 13.98
N LEU A 230 -5.06 9.53 13.12
CA LEU A 230 -5.07 9.71 11.67
C LEU A 230 -6.45 10.03 11.09
N ASP A 231 -7.53 9.68 11.79
CA ASP A 231 -8.91 9.91 11.34
C ASP A 231 -9.75 10.68 12.38
N SER A 232 -11.04 10.88 12.09
CA SER A 232 -11.99 11.59 12.96
C SER A 232 -12.50 10.75 14.13
N THR A 233 -11.83 9.65 14.50
CA THR A 233 -12.23 8.83 15.63
C THR A 233 -12.13 9.64 16.92
N ILE A 234 -13.25 9.79 17.61
CA ILE A 234 -13.32 10.38 18.95
C ILE A 234 -12.81 9.34 19.95
N HIS A 235 -11.71 9.66 20.65
CA HIS A 235 -11.12 8.77 21.63
C HIS A 235 -10.66 9.56 22.86
N ASN A 236 -10.52 8.88 24.01
CA ASN A 236 -9.83 9.47 25.15
C ASN A 236 -8.31 9.43 24.92
N HIS A 237 -7.68 10.60 24.83
CA HIS A 237 -6.24 10.73 24.60
C HIS A 237 -5.46 11.13 25.86
N GLY A 238 -6.14 11.47 26.96
CA GLY A 238 -5.53 12.02 28.16
C GLY A 238 -6.01 11.38 29.46
N LYS A 239 -5.61 11.99 30.58
CA LYS A 239 -5.88 11.47 31.93
C LYS A 239 -7.16 12.03 32.52
N GLU A 240 -7.67 13.16 32.01
CA GLU A 240 -8.92 13.76 32.48
C GLU A 240 -10.16 13.08 31.89
N GLY A 241 -9.97 12.20 30.90
CA GLY A 241 -11.05 11.40 30.33
C GLY A 241 -11.84 12.10 29.23
N LYS A 242 -11.41 13.31 28.82
CA LYS A 242 -12.07 14.03 27.72
C LYS A 242 -11.84 13.29 26.41
N GLN A 243 -12.93 13.08 25.68
CA GLN A 243 -12.90 12.42 24.38
C GLN A 243 -12.97 13.46 23.27
N PHE A 244 -12.06 13.35 22.30
CA PHE A 244 -12.00 14.24 21.14
C PHE A 244 -11.28 13.52 19.99
N ALA A 245 -11.34 14.08 18.78
CA ALA A 245 -10.58 13.57 17.65
C ALA A 245 -9.23 14.30 17.55
N ALA A 246 -8.12 13.57 17.71
CA ALA A 246 -6.80 14.17 17.85
C ALA A 246 -6.14 14.59 16.53
N TRP A 247 -6.65 14.17 15.37
CA TRP A 247 -6.01 14.41 14.07
C TRP A 247 -5.64 15.87 13.77
N PRO A 248 -6.37 16.93 14.21
CA PRO A 248 -5.95 18.31 13.95
C PRO A 248 -4.71 18.74 14.74
N LEU A 249 -4.40 18.03 15.83
CA LEU A 249 -3.23 18.30 16.68
C LEU A 249 -1.97 17.57 16.20
N VAL A 250 -2.14 16.59 15.29
CA VAL A 250 -1.06 15.72 14.85
C VAL A 250 -0.32 16.35 13.68
N LYS A 251 0.98 16.59 13.88
CA LYS A 251 1.88 17.15 12.87
C LYS A 251 2.30 16.08 11.87
N GLN A 252 2.67 14.90 12.36
CA GLN A 252 3.10 13.78 11.54
C GLN A 252 2.97 12.47 12.31
N VAL A 253 2.68 11.39 11.60
CA VAL A 253 2.85 10.03 12.13
C VAL A 253 3.98 9.34 11.37
N ARG A 254 5.02 8.89 12.10
CA ARG A 254 6.07 8.02 11.57
C ARG A 254 5.83 6.60 12.02
N GLN A 255 5.67 5.67 11.09
CA GLN A 255 5.56 4.25 11.36
C GLN A 255 6.84 3.54 10.90
N PHE A 256 7.23 2.49 11.59
CA PHE A 256 8.45 1.76 11.29
C PHE A 256 8.17 0.26 11.31
N LEU A 257 8.65 -0.41 10.25
CA LEU A 257 8.57 -1.87 10.10
C LEU A 257 9.73 -2.40 9.25
N ARG A 258 9.94 -3.72 9.29
CA ARG A 258 11.02 -4.41 8.58
C ARG A 258 10.51 -5.02 7.27
N VAL A 259 10.39 -4.20 6.22
CA VAL A 259 10.00 -4.63 4.87
C VAL A 259 11.07 -4.23 3.86
N ASP A 260 11.38 -5.12 2.92
CA ASP A 260 12.49 -4.95 1.97
C ASP A 260 12.46 -3.62 1.22
N ILE A 261 11.28 -3.12 0.85
CA ILE A 261 11.14 -1.86 0.11
C ILE A 261 11.64 -0.63 0.89
N LEU A 262 11.70 -0.71 2.22
CA LEU A 262 12.14 0.38 3.10
C LEU A 262 13.64 0.30 3.43
N LYS A 263 14.30 -0.82 3.09
CA LYS A 263 15.72 -0.99 3.37
C LYS A 263 16.53 0.13 2.74
N ASN A 264 17.69 0.38 3.34
CA ASN A 264 18.71 1.29 2.80
C ASN A 264 18.20 2.74 2.68
N GLY A 265 17.37 3.15 3.64
CA GLY A 265 16.94 4.52 3.85
C GLY A 265 15.71 4.96 3.06
N ILE A 266 15.05 4.07 2.30
CA ILE A 266 13.81 4.43 1.61
C ILE A 266 12.68 4.59 2.63
N SER A 267 11.99 5.73 2.57
CA SER A 267 10.84 6.01 3.42
C SER A 267 9.67 6.49 2.59
N LEU A 268 8.54 5.79 2.69
CA LEU A 268 7.35 6.09 1.91
C LEU A 268 6.49 7.10 2.65
N VAL A 269 6.01 8.12 1.95
CA VAL A 269 5.18 9.19 2.53
C VAL A 269 3.82 9.23 1.84
N ASP A 270 2.75 9.02 2.61
CA ASP A 270 1.38 9.27 2.17
C ASP A 270 1.09 10.76 2.33
N LEU A 271 0.88 11.45 1.21
CA LEU A 271 0.63 12.88 1.17
C LEU A 271 -0.86 13.18 0.93
N PRO A 272 -1.40 14.26 1.52
CA PRO A 272 -2.73 14.77 1.16
C PRO A 272 -2.81 15.08 -0.34
N GLY A 273 -4.03 15.06 -0.91
CA GLY A 273 -4.19 15.34 -2.33
C GLY A 273 -4.01 16.82 -2.65
N LEU A 274 -3.22 17.15 -3.67
CA LEU A 274 -3.04 18.54 -4.15
C LEU A 274 -4.35 19.19 -4.67
N GLY A 275 -5.36 18.38 -5.00
CA GLY A 275 -6.68 18.84 -5.47
C GLY A 275 -7.73 18.86 -4.37
N ASP A 276 -7.35 18.75 -3.09
CA ASP A 276 -8.29 18.84 -1.99
C ASP A 276 -8.83 20.27 -1.90
N MET A 277 -10.17 20.45 -1.85
CA MET A 277 -10.83 21.78 -1.77
C MET A 277 -10.46 22.61 -0.52
N VAL A 278 -9.67 22.01 0.37
CA VAL A 278 -9.28 22.56 1.65
C VAL A 278 -7.84 23.06 1.53
N GLN A 279 -7.66 24.39 1.45
CA GLN A 279 -6.35 25.03 1.24
C GLN A 279 -5.30 24.61 2.28
N SER A 280 -5.73 24.34 3.51
CA SER A 280 -4.84 23.89 4.59
C SER A 280 -4.16 22.53 4.30
N ARG A 281 -4.82 21.62 3.57
CA ARG A 281 -4.22 20.33 3.15
C ARG A 281 -3.20 20.50 2.01
N ALA A 282 -3.47 21.42 1.08
CA ALA A 282 -2.56 21.73 0.00
C ALA A 282 -1.25 22.34 0.53
N ALA A 283 -1.32 23.20 1.55
CA ALA A 283 -0.15 23.81 2.19
C ALA A 283 0.76 22.79 2.89
N VAL A 284 0.17 21.86 3.65
CA VAL A 284 0.91 20.75 4.29
C VAL A 284 1.61 19.89 3.24
N ALA A 285 0.90 19.56 2.15
CA ALA A 285 1.48 18.79 1.06
C ALA A 285 2.62 19.57 0.38
N GLN A 286 2.46 20.87 0.10
CA GLN A 286 3.50 21.74 -0.50
C GLN A 286 4.79 21.78 0.33
N GLN A 287 4.70 22.01 1.64
CA GLN A 287 5.88 22.00 2.53
C GLN A 287 6.60 20.66 2.53
N PHE A 288 5.87 19.55 2.36
CA PHE A 288 6.49 18.24 2.24
C PHE A 288 7.11 18.00 0.86
N TYR A 289 6.50 18.49 -0.23
CA TYR A 289 7.08 18.37 -1.58
C TYR A 289 8.47 19.01 -1.67
N GLU A 290 8.73 20.11 -0.94
CA GLU A 290 10.05 20.74 -0.88
C GLU A 290 11.11 19.85 -0.19
N LYS A 291 10.69 19.00 0.75
CA LYS A 291 11.56 18.04 1.45
C LYS A 291 11.82 16.78 0.63
N LEU A 292 10.98 16.47 -0.35
CA LEU A 292 11.20 15.34 -1.25
C LEU A 292 12.39 15.67 -2.15
N LYS A 293 13.44 14.86 -2.11
CA LYS A 293 14.60 14.97 -3.00
C LYS A 293 14.30 14.50 -4.44
N GLY A 294 13.12 14.83 -4.97
CA GLY A 294 12.72 14.56 -6.36
C GLY A 294 12.12 13.18 -6.65
N PHE A 295 11.80 12.37 -5.63
CA PHE A 295 11.24 11.02 -5.82
C PHE A 295 9.77 10.97 -5.38
N GLY A 296 8.89 10.57 -6.31
CA GLY A 296 7.48 10.38 -5.99
C GLY A 296 6.66 9.75 -7.08
N PHE A 297 5.48 9.27 -6.69
CA PHE A 297 4.46 8.77 -7.61
C PHE A 297 3.40 9.85 -7.83
N VAL A 298 2.88 9.93 -9.06
CA VAL A 298 1.63 10.65 -9.35
C VAL A 298 0.58 9.62 -9.74
N LEU A 299 -0.43 9.47 -8.90
CA LEU A 299 -1.51 8.52 -9.10
C LEU A 299 -2.73 9.17 -9.70
N THR A 300 -3.29 8.51 -10.69
CA THR A 300 -4.57 8.83 -11.29
C THR A 300 -5.45 7.59 -11.26
N LYS A 301 -6.72 7.77 -10.89
CA LYS A 301 -7.69 6.68 -10.94
C LYS A 301 -7.95 6.37 -12.42
N ALA A 302 -7.76 5.11 -12.78
CA ALA A 302 -8.15 4.64 -14.09
C ALA A 302 -9.53 3.98 -14.02
N ASP A 303 -10.39 4.28 -14.99
CA ASP A 303 -11.70 3.63 -15.09
C ASP A 303 -11.56 2.12 -15.34
N ASP A 304 -12.53 1.37 -14.84
CA ASP A 304 -12.67 -0.05 -15.11
C ASP A 304 -12.77 -0.30 -16.62
N ILE A 305 -12.00 -1.25 -17.11
CA ILE A 305 -11.95 -1.52 -18.54
C ILE A 305 -13.20 -2.29 -18.97
N ASN A 306 -14.05 -1.66 -19.79
CA ASN A 306 -15.11 -2.37 -20.47
C ASN A 306 -14.52 -3.15 -21.66
N ILE A 307 -14.09 -4.40 -21.42
CA ILE A 307 -13.46 -5.27 -22.42
C ILE A 307 -14.31 -5.38 -23.69
N ARG A 308 -15.63 -5.56 -23.55
CA ARG A 308 -16.54 -5.69 -24.70
C ARG A 308 -16.62 -4.39 -25.50
N GLY A 309 -16.69 -3.25 -24.81
CA GLY A 309 -16.68 -1.93 -25.43
C GLY A 309 -15.36 -1.66 -26.16
N GLN A 310 -14.23 -2.00 -25.55
CA GLN A 310 -12.88 -1.88 -26.13
C GLN A 310 -12.73 -2.72 -27.39
N LEU A 311 -13.12 -4.00 -27.38
CA LEU A 311 -13.10 -4.87 -28.55
C LEU A 311 -13.97 -4.35 -29.71
N ALA A 312 -15.08 -3.66 -29.38
CA ALA A 312 -15.99 -3.11 -30.39
C ALA A 312 -15.59 -1.73 -30.92
N ARG A 313 -14.89 -0.91 -30.13
CA ARG A 313 -14.65 0.52 -30.42
C ARG A 313 -13.19 0.89 -30.65
N SER A 314 -12.23 0.18 -30.08
CA SER A 314 -10.80 0.49 -30.25
C SER A 314 -10.30 -0.04 -31.59
N LYS A 315 -9.88 0.88 -32.46
CA LYS A 315 -9.25 0.53 -33.75
C LYS A 315 -7.91 -0.17 -33.53
N GLU A 316 -7.20 0.17 -32.46
CA GLU A 316 -5.92 -0.40 -32.07
C GLU A 316 -6.06 -1.89 -31.72
N ILE A 317 -7.06 -2.24 -30.91
CA ILE A 317 -7.34 -3.63 -30.55
C ILE A 317 -7.85 -4.43 -31.75
N GLN A 318 -8.70 -3.83 -32.60
CA GLN A 318 -9.22 -4.49 -33.80
C GLN A 318 -8.16 -4.83 -34.84
N LYS A 319 -7.05 -4.06 -34.87
CA LYS A 319 -5.90 -4.33 -35.74
C LYS A 319 -5.02 -5.48 -35.24
N GLN A 320 -5.24 -6.00 -34.03
CA GLN A 320 -4.47 -7.12 -33.48
C GLN A 320 -5.12 -8.46 -33.84
N PRO A 321 -4.55 -9.25 -34.78
CA PRO A 321 -5.18 -10.48 -35.27
C PRO A 321 -5.32 -11.53 -34.16
N ASP A 322 -4.32 -11.66 -33.29
CA ASP A 322 -4.34 -12.64 -32.19
C ASP A 322 -5.47 -12.36 -31.18
N THR A 323 -5.67 -11.09 -30.82
CA THR A 323 -6.73 -10.66 -29.90
C THR A 323 -8.11 -10.96 -30.49
N MET A 324 -8.31 -10.68 -31.78
CA MET A 324 -9.56 -10.95 -32.49
C MET A 324 -9.81 -12.45 -32.71
N ALA A 325 -8.77 -13.25 -32.90
CA ALA A 325 -8.87 -14.70 -32.96
C ALA A 325 -9.36 -15.28 -31.62
N ILE A 326 -8.78 -14.84 -30.49
CA ILE A 326 -9.21 -15.27 -29.15
C ILE A 326 -10.66 -14.83 -28.88
N HIS A 327 -11.04 -13.62 -29.28
CA HIS A 327 -12.43 -13.13 -29.14
C HIS A 327 -13.43 -14.01 -29.91
N THR A 328 -13.07 -14.37 -31.15
CA THR A 328 -13.89 -15.25 -31.99
C THR A 328 -14.02 -16.65 -31.39
N GLN A 329 -12.91 -17.22 -30.91
CA GLN A 329 -12.92 -18.52 -30.21
C GLN A 329 -13.75 -18.47 -28.93
N SER A 330 -13.62 -17.41 -28.12
CA SER A 330 -14.41 -17.22 -26.90
C SER A 330 -15.92 -17.18 -27.22
N LYS A 331 -16.32 -16.44 -28.26
CA LYS A 331 -17.72 -16.41 -28.75
C LYS A 331 -18.21 -17.79 -29.20
N ALA A 332 -17.38 -18.56 -29.91
CA ALA A 332 -17.73 -19.91 -30.33
C ALA A 332 -17.98 -20.82 -29.12
N LEU A 333 -17.11 -20.76 -28.10
CA LEU A 333 -17.30 -21.51 -26.85
C LEU A 333 -18.61 -21.15 -26.14
N VAL A 334 -19.07 -19.89 -26.19
CA VAL A 334 -20.39 -19.52 -25.64
C VAL A 334 -21.51 -20.28 -26.32
N ALA A 335 -21.49 -20.37 -27.65
CA ALA A 335 -22.49 -21.11 -28.42
C ALA A 335 -22.44 -22.60 -28.10
N GLU A 336 -21.24 -23.19 -28.01
CA GLU A 336 -21.04 -24.59 -27.68
C GLU A 336 -21.50 -24.94 -26.26
N ILE A 337 -21.16 -24.11 -25.26
CA ILE A 337 -21.60 -24.31 -23.86
C ILE A 337 -23.14 -24.29 -23.81
N LYS A 338 -23.79 -23.32 -24.46
CA LYS A 338 -25.26 -23.25 -24.51
C LYS A 338 -25.88 -24.49 -25.17
N ALA A 339 -25.26 -25.00 -26.24
CA ALA A 339 -25.73 -26.22 -26.91
C ALA A 339 -25.65 -27.43 -25.97
N LEU A 340 -24.53 -27.62 -25.26
CA LEU A 340 -24.34 -28.70 -24.30
C LEU A 340 -25.30 -28.59 -23.10
N GLU A 341 -25.54 -27.39 -22.58
CA GLU A 341 -26.50 -27.15 -21.50
C GLU A 341 -27.93 -27.49 -21.92
N ASN A 342 -28.30 -27.16 -23.16
CA ASN A 342 -29.60 -27.52 -23.71
C ASN A 342 -29.74 -29.04 -23.89
N GLU A 343 -28.70 -29.72 -24.39
CA GLU A 343 -28.69 -31.18 -24.50
C GLU A 343 -28.79 -31.86 -23.13
N ALA A 344 -28.05 -31.37 -22.13
CA ALA A 344 -28.10 -31.88 -20.78
C ALA A 344 -29.50 -31.73 -20.17
N LYS A 345 -30.17 -30.59 -20.39
CA LYS A 345 -31.56 -30.36 -19.95
C LYS A 345 -32.54 -31.32 -20.63
N LEU A 346 -32.39 -31.58 -21.93
CA LEU A 346 -33.22 -32.55 -22.65
C LEU A 346 -33.03 -33.97 -22.09
N GLU A 347 -31.79 -34.37 -21.84
CA GLU A 347 -31.47 -35.69 -21.27
C GLU A 347 -31.95 -35.81 -19.82
N GLU A 348 -31.89 -34.75 -19.01
CA GLU A 348 -32.42 -34.73 -17.65
C GLU A 348 -33.95 -34.91 -17.64
N ASN A 349 -34.64 -34.27 -18.58
CA ASN A 349 -36.09 -34.46 -18.78
C ASN A 349 -36.42 -35.89 -19.24
N ALA A 350 -35.62 -36.47 -20.13
CA ALA A 350 -35.74 -37.86 -20.53
C ALA A 350 -35.49 -38.82 -19.35
N LEU A 351 -34.48 -38.55 -18.52
CA LEU A 351 -34.17 -39.29 -17.31
C LEU A 351 -35.36 -39.30 -16.33
N LYS A 352 -36.03 -38.16 -16.12
CA LYS A 352 -37.25 -38.07 -15.29
C LYS A 352 -38.36 -39.00 -15.80
N LYS A 353 -38.58 -39.05 -17.12
CA LYS A 353 -39.55 -39.98 -17.75
C LYS A 353 -39.13 -41.45 -17.58
N LYS A 354 -37.84 -41.76 -17.79
CA LYS A 354 -37.29 -43.12 -17.61
C LYS A 354 -37.38 -43.58 -16.14
N LYS A 355 -37.14 -42.70 -15.16
CA LYS A 355 -37.32 -43.00 -13.72
C LYS A 355 -38.76 -43.48 -13.44
N LYS A 356 -39.77 -42.79 -13.98
CA LYS A 356 -41.19 -43.19 -13.86
C LYS A 356 -41.48 -44.55 -14.51
N ARG A 357 -40.84 -44.88 -15.64
CA ARG A 357 -40.96 -46.20 -16.28
C ARG A 357 -40.35 -47.30 -15.42
N VAL A 358 -39.17 -47.06 -14.83
CA VAL A 358 -38.51 -48.00 -13.92
C VAL A 358 -39.36 -48.27 -12.67
N THR A 359 -39.96 -47.25 -12.06
CA THR A 359 -40.85 -47.44 -10.90
C THR A 359 -42.12 -48.21 -11.27
N LYS A 360 -42.70 -47.95 -12.45
CA LYS A 360 -43.84 -48.72 -12.96
C LYS A 360 -43.47 -50.19 -13.21
N ALA A 361 -42.35 -50.46 -13.89
CA ALA A 361 -41.88 -51.82 -14.16
C ALA A 361 -41.54 -52.59 -12.86
N LYS A 362 -40.92 -51.93 -11.88
CA LYS A 362 -40.69 -52.50 -10.53
C LYS A 362 -42.00 -52.92 -9.88
N SER A 363 -43.00 -52.04 -9.80
CA SER A 363 -44.29 -52.37 -9.18
C SER A 363 -45.09 -53.45 -9.93
N GLN A 364 -44.94 -53.58 -11.26
CA GLN A 364 -45.53 -54.67 -12.03
C GLN A 364 -44.88 -56.02 -11.69
N VAL A 365 -43.55 -56.06 -11.63
CA VAL A 365 -42.80 -57.25 -11.19
C VAL A 365 -43.20 -57.64 -9.76
N ASP A 366 -43.23 -56.69 -8.82
CA ASP A 366 -43.56 -56.96 -7.42
C ASP A 366 -44.99 -57.49 -7.25
N ARG A 367 -45.96 -56.94 -7.99
CA ARG A 367 -47.34 -57.44 -8.01
C ARG A 367 -47.43 -58.86 -8.59
N MET A 368 -46.68 -59.14 -9.66
CA MET A 368 -46.69 -60.47 -10.28
C MET A 368 -46.01 -61.52 -9.39
N VAL A 369 -44.93 -61.16 -8.69
CA VAL A 369 -44.30 -62.02 -7.67
C VAL A 369 -45.27 -62.35 -6.55
N LYS A 370 -45.99 -61.35 -6.02
CA LYS A 370 -47.03 -61.57 -4.99
C LYS A 370 -48.18 -62.46 -5.48
N ARG A 371 -48.59 -62.35 -6.76
CA ARG A 371 -49.59 -63.23 -7.36
C ARG A 371 -49.10 -64.67 -7.48
N LEU A 372 -47.86 -64.86 -7.93
CA LEU A 372 -47.24 -66.17 -8.10
C LEU A 372 -47.15 -66.96 -6.78
N GLN A 373 -46.93 -66.26 -5.65
CA GLN A 373 -46.95 -66.85 -4.30
C GLN A 373 -48.33 -67.38 -3.86
N LYS A 374 -49.42 -66.93 -4.49
CA LYS A 374 -50.81 -67.28 -4.11
C LYS A 374 -51.45 -68.37 -4.98
N VAL A 375 -50.78 -68.83 -6.05
CA VAL A 375 -51.35 -69.74 -7.06
C VAL A 375 -50.80 -71.17 -6.92
N ARG A 376 -51.66 -72.18 -7.15
CA ARG A 376 -51.30 -73.61 -7.06
C ARG A 376 -50.27 -74.01 -8.14
N PRO A 377 -49.37 -75.00 -7.88
CA PRO A 377 -48.24 -75.34 -8.75
C PRO A 377 -48.58 -75.60 -10.23
N ARG A 378 -49.71 -76.25 -10.51
CA ARG A 378 -50.17 -76.60 -11.88
C ARG A 378 -50.52 -75.39 -12.77
N GLN A 379 -50.75 -74.21 -12.19
CA GLN A 379 -51.06 -72.96 -12.91
C GLN A 379 -49.91 -71.94 -12.89
N GLN A 380 -48.78 -72.27 -12.25
CA GLN A 380 -47.66 -71.33 -12.09
C GLN A 380 -46.84 -71.13 -13.36
N GLU A 381 -46.85 -72.07 -14.30
CA GLU A 381 -45.90 -72.06 -15.42
C GLU A 381 -46.15 -70.88 -16.39
N ALA A 382 -47.41 -70.60 -16.70
CA ALA A 382 -47.79 -69.42 -17.50
C ALA A 382 -47.41 -68.09 -16.81
N LEU A 383 -47.63 -68.00 -15.48
CA LEU A 383 -47.27 -66.82 -14.67
C LEU A 383 -45.75 -66.62 -14.55
N LYS A 384 -44.97 -67.71 -14.51
CA LYS A 384 -43.49 -67.64 -14.52
C LYS A 384 -42.98 -67.10 -15.85
N GLN A 385 -43.58 -67.52 -16.97
CA GLN A 385 -43.22 -67.03 -18.29
C GLN A 385 -43.51 -65.53 -18.43
N GLU A 386 -44.67 -65.06 -17.97
CA GLU A 386 -45.02 -63.63 -17.93
C GLU A 386 -44.09 -62.83 -17.00
N LEU A 387 -43.74 -63.38 -15.83
CA LEU A 387 -42.78 -62.78 -14.91
C LEU A 387 -41.39 -62.63 -15.54
N ARG A 388 -40.94 -63.58 -16.37
CA ARG A 388 -39.67 -63.49 -17.09
C ARG A 388 -39.65 -62.31 -18.06
N VAL A 389 -40.74 -62.10 -18.79
CA VAL A 389 -40.91 -60.94 -19.69
C VAL A 389 -40.88 -59.63 -18.89
N LEU A 390 -41.62 -59.54 -17.79
CA LEU A 390 -41.63 -58.34 -16.93
C LEU A 390 -40.27 -58.05 -16.30
N LYS A 391 -39.52 -59.09 -15.88
CA LYS A 391 -38.15 -58.94 -15.37
C LYS A 391 -37.20 -58.42 -16.45
N SER A 392 -37.32 -58.93 -17.69
CA SER A 392 -36.54 -58.43 -18.84
C SER A 392 -36.83 -56.95 -19.12
N ALA A 393 -38.11 -56.57 -19.20
CA ALA A 393 -38.52 -55.19 -19.41
C ALA A 393 -38.06 -54.24 -18.28
N LYS A 394 -38.06 -54.70 -17.03
CA LYS A 394 -37.49 -53.96 -15.89
C LYS A 394 -35.97 -53.76 -16.06
N SER A 395 -35.24 -54.81 -16.43
CA SER A 395 -33.79 -54.74 -16.65
C SER A 395 -33.44 -53.75 -17.75
N GLU A 396 -34.17 -53.77 -18.86
CA GLU A 396 -33.99 -52.85 -19.97
C GLU A 396 -34.29 -51.39 -19.57
N ALA A 397 -35.36 -51.16 -18.81
CA ALA A 397 -35.68 -49.83 -18.29
C ALA A 397 -34.62 -49.29 -17.33
N VAL A 398 -34.01 -50.15 -16.49
CA VAL A 398 -32.91 -49.78 -15.59
C VAL A 398 -31.65 -49.44 -16.39
N ARG A 399 -31.28 -50.27 -17.38
CA ARG A 399 -30.14 -50.00 -18.27
C ARG A 399 -30.30 -48.66 -18.99
N GLY A 400 -31.47 -48.41 -19.58
CA GLY A 400 -31.73 -47.13 -20.27
C GLY A 400 -31.71 -45.91 -19.34
N LEU A 401 -32.02 -46.08 -18.05
CA LEU A 401 -31.88 -45.04 -17.03
C LEU A 401 -30.40 -44.77 -16.69
N GLU A 402 -29.60 -45.82 -16.53
CA GLU A 402 -28.16 -45.73 -16.27
C GLU A 402 -27.41 -45.09 -17.44
N GLU A 403 -27.75 -45.44 -18.68
CA GLU A 403 -27.21 -44.81 -19.88
C GLU A 403 -27.46 -43.29 -19.91
N SER A 404 -28.70 -42.86 -19.61
CA SER A 404 -29.01 -41.43 -19.49
C SER A 404 -28.24 -40.75 -18.36
N ARG A 405 -28.03 -41.42 -17.21
CA ARG A 405 -27.19 -40.88 -16.12
C ARG A 405 -25.75 -40.68 -16.57
N LYS A 406 -25.16 -41.69 -17.22
CA LYS A 406 -23.79 -41.61 -17.75
C LYS A 406 -23.66 -40.49 -18.78
N LYS A 407 -24.65 -40.35 -19.67
CA LYS A 407 -24.69 -39.26 -20.66
C LYS A 407 -24.75 -37.88 -20.00
N ILE A 408 -25.58 -37.69 -18.98
CA ILE A 408 -25.65 -36.43 -18.23
C ILE A 408 -24.31 -36.11 -17.57
N ILE A 409 -23.67 -37.07 -16.88
CA ILE A 409 -22.36 -36.87 -16.26
C ILE A 409 -21.33 -36.43 -17.32
N HIS A 410 -21.29 -37.12 -18.45
CA HIS A 410 -20.38 -36.79 -19.55
C HIS A 410 -20.61 -35.37 -20.11
N LEU A 411 -21.88 -34.99 -20.34
CA LEU A 411 -22.23 -33.64 -20.79
C LEU A 411 -21.84 -32.59 -19.76
N THR A 412 -22.07 -32.83 -18.46
CA THR A 412 -21.67 -31.92 -17.39
C THR A 412 -20.15 -31.73 -17.34
N GLU A 413 -19.37 -32.81 -17.48
CA GLU A 413 -17.91 -32.73 -17.54
C GLU A 413 -17.42 -31.93 -18.77
N GLN A 414 -18.02 -32.17 -19.94
CA GLN A 414 -17.70 -31.42 -21.16
C GLN A 414 -18.02 -29.93 -21.01
N THR A 415 -19.20 -29.59 -20.47
CA THR A 415 -19.59 -28.21 -20.16
C THR A 415 -18.57 -27.58 -19.21
N ALA A 416 -18.21 -28.25 -18.12
CA ALA A 416 -17.24 -27.74 -17.15
C ALA A 416 -15.85 -27.51 -17.77
N ARG A 417 -15.39 -28.38 -18.69
CA ARG A 417 -14.13 -28.18 -19.44
C ARG A 417 -14.20 -26.96 -20.35
N LYS A 418 -15.27 -26.82 -21.14
CA LYS A 418 -15.46 -25.66 -22.05
C LYS A 418 -15.64 -24.36 -21.28
N THR A 419 -16.35 -24.37 -20.15
CA THR A 419 -16.49 -23.21 -19.27
C THR A 419 -15.16 -22.74 -18.71
N ARG A 420 -14.28 -23.66 -18.26
CA ARG A 420 -12.91 -23.33 -17.85
C ARG A 420 -12.09 -22.74 -19.00
N SER A 421 -12.17 -23.35 -20.19
CA SER A 421 -11.50 -22.83 -21.40
C SER A 421 -11.98 -21.43 -21.76
N ARG A 422 -13.28 -21.15 -21.65
CA ARG A 422 -13.85 -19.82 -21.89
C ARG A 422 -13.36 -18.81 -20.86
N ALA A 423 -13.38 -19.15 -19.56
CA ALA A 423 -12.89 -18.27 -18.50
C ALA A 423 -11.41 -17.90 -18.72
N TYR A 424 -10.59 -18.86 -19.15
CA TYR A 424 -9.20 -18.60 -19.54
C TYR A 424 -9.10 -17.62 -20.73
N MET A 425 -9.90 -17.81 -21.78
CA MET A 425 -9.92 -16.90 -22.93
C MET A 425 -10.40 -15.50 -22.55
N GLU A 426 -11.43 -15.39 -21.72
CA GLU A 426 -11.93 -14.09 -21.21
C GLU A 426 -10.86 -13.37 -20.39
N SER A 427 -10.12 -14.09 -19.54
CA SER A 427 -8.99 -13.52 -18.80
C SER A 427 -7.85 -13.09 -19.73
N LYS A 428 -7.54 -13.87 -20.77
CA LYS A 428 -6.53 -13.51 -21.78
C LYS A 428 -6.93 -12.28 -22.58
N LEU A 429 -8.21 -12.15 -22.95
CA LEU A 429 -8.76 -10.96 -23.61
C LEU A 429 -8.67 -9.74 -22.70
N ALA A 430 -9.06 -9.88 -21.43
CA ALA A 430 -8.95 -8.82 -20.44
C ALA A 430 -7.50 -8.30 -20.36
N TYR A 431 -6.52 -9.20 -20.25
CA TYR A 431 -5.10 -8.86 -20.23
C TYR A 431 -4.68 -8.09 -21.49
N LEU A 432 -5.01 -8.58 -22.69
CA LEU A 432 -4.60 -7.95 -23.96
C LEU A 432 -5.23 -6.58 -24.16
N CYS A 433 -6.52 -6.42 -23.83
CA CYS A 433 -7.21 -5.14 -23.88
C CYS A 433 -6.62 -4.15 -22.88
N THR A 434 -6.37 -4.58 -21.63
CA THR A 434 -5.75 -3.76 -20.59
C THR A 434 -4.36 -3.32 -21.00
N ARG A 435 -3.53 -4.24 -21.50
CA ARG A 435 -2.18 -3.93 -21.98
C ARG A 435 -2.20 -2.90 -23.11
N THR A 436 -3.01 -3.14 -24.15
CA THR A 436 -3.11 -2.21 -25.29
C THR A 436 -3.56 -0.82 -24.86
N ARG A 437 -4.54 -0.73 -23.94
CA ARG A 437 -4.98 0.54 -23.37
C ARG A 437 -3.85 1.21 -22.57
N ASN A 438 -3.13 0.45 -21.76
CA ASN A 438 -2.03 0.97 -20.95
C ASN A 438 -0.91 1.50 -21.83
N ASP A 439 -0.50 0.77 -22.87
CA ASP A 439 0.55 1.19 -23.82
C ASP A 439 0.17 2.51 -24.52
N PHE A 440 -1.11 2.65 -24.91
CA PHE A 440 -1.63 3.88 -25.49
C PHE A 440 -1.61 5.05 -24.50
N VAL A 441 -2.11 4.83 -23.27
CA VAL A 441 -2.14 5.86 -22.21
C VAL A 441 -0.73 6.28 -21.85
N GLN A 442 0.19 5.33 -21.68
CA GLN A 442 1.60 5.56 -21.39
C GLN A 442 2.24 6.41 -22.49
N SER A 443 2.06 6.03 -23.76
CA SER A 443 2.62 6.78 -24.90
C SER A 443 2.12 8.22 -24.92
N ARG A 444 0.83 8.44 -24.61
CA ARG A 444 0.22 9.77 -24.58
C ARG A 444 0.72 10.62 -23.41
N ILE A 445 0.83 10.05 -22.22
CA ILE A 445 1.37 10.74 -21.04
C ILE A 445 2.82 11.15 -21.29
N GLN A 446 3.64 10.23 -21.82
CA GLN A 446 5.05 10.52 -22.14
C GLN A 446 5.19 11.59 -23.22
N ALA A 447 4.33 11.58 -24.25
CA ALA A 447 4.32 12.62 -25.28
C ALA A 447 3.94 13.99 -24.70
N ASP A 448 2.89 14.07 -23.88
CA ASP A 448 2.45 15.31 -23.24
C ASP A 448 3.53 15.86 -22.30
N PHE A 449 4.15 14.99 -21.50
CA PHE A 449 5.23 15.37 -20.59
C PHE A 449 6.43 15.97 -21.36
N ARG A 450 6.84 15.35 -22.48
CA ARG A 450 7.90 15.88 -23.35
C ARG A 450 7.57 17.27 -23.89
N VAL A 451 6.32 17.50 -24.29
CA VAL A 451 5.87 18.83 -24.77
C VAL A 451 5.97 19.87 -23.66
N ARG A 452 5.56 19.52 -22.43
CA ARG A 452 5.66 20.43 -21.29
C ARG A 452 7.11 20.71 -20.88
N GLN A 453 7.98 19.70 -20.82
CA GLN A 453 9.40 19.89 -20.52
C GLN A 453 10.08 20.86 -21.49
N LYS A 454 9.77 20.78 -22.79
CA LYS A 454 10.29 21.73 -23.80
C LYS A 454 9.90 23.17 -23.51
N ARG A 455 8.73 23.41 -22.92
CA ARG A 455 8.27 24.75 -22.51
C ARG A 455 9.00 25.25 -21.27
N PHE A 456 9.28 24.38 -20.30
CA PHE A 456 9.95 24.75 -19.05
C PHE A 456 11.46 24.98 -19.20
N TYR A 457 12.18 24.12 -19.92
CA TYR A 457 13.65 24.17 -19.99
C TYR A 457 14.22 24.82 -21.25
N GLY A 458 13.36 25.16 -22.23
CA GLY A 458 13.76 25.73 -23.52
C GLY A 458 14.44 24.71 -24.45
N SER A 459 14.28 24.90 -25.77
CA SER A 459 14.70 23.91 -26.79
C SER A 459 16.20 23.61 -26.84
N ARG A 460 17.07 24.51 -26.33
CA ARG A 460 18.53 24.39 -26.41
C ARG A 460 19.18 23.47 -25.37
N LYS A 461 18.57 23.25 -24.20
CA LYS A 461 19.12 22.33 -23.17
C LYS A 461 18.77 20.86 -23.42
N ILE A 462 17.72 20.57 -24.19
CA ILE A 462 17.21 19.21 -24.40
C ILE A 462 17.99 18.45 -25.51
N GLN A 463 18.59 19.15 -26.49
CA GLN A 463 19.37 18.50 -27.56
C GLN A 463 20.68 17.86 -27.09
N GLN A 464 21.17 18.19 -25.88
CA GLN A 464 22.35 17.55 -25.27
C GLN A 464 21.99 16.41 -24.30
N GLN A 465 20.70 16.14 -24.06
CA GLN A 465 20.21 15.15 -23.10
C GLN A 465 19.04 14.34 -23.69
N GLU A 466 19.30 13.59 -24.77
CA GLU A 466 18.41 12.49 -25.19
C GLU A 466 18.68 11.22 -24.34
N SER A 467 18.89 11.38 -23.03
CA SER A 467 19.08 10.25 -22.12
C SER A 467 17.73 9.61 -21.80
N PRO A 468 17.61 8.26 -21.82
CA PRO A 468 16.42 7.52 -21.37
C PRO A 468 15.93 7.89 -19.95
N GLU A 469 16.84 8.46 -19.15
CA GLU A 469 16.66 8.87 -17.75
C GLU A 469 15.66 10.02 -17.54
N LEU A 470 15.28 10.75 -18.60
CA LEU A 470 14.33 11.88 -18.52
C LEU A 470 12.88 11.51 -18.86
N LEU A 471 12.60 10.23 -19.19
CA LEU A 471 11.23 9.79 -19.47
C LEU A 471 10.49 9.47 -18.17
N VAL A 472 9.32 10.09 -17.99
CA VAL A 472 8.39 9.67 -16.94
C VAL A 472 7.98 8.24 -17.19
N GLU A 473 8.25 7.39 -16.20
CA GLU A 473 7.77 6.03 -16.21
C GLU A 473 6.30 5.97 -15.82
N VAL A 474 5.49 5.26 -16.61
CA VAL A 474 4.06 5.08 -16.37
C VAL A 474 3.83 3.61 -16.08
N ILE A 475 3.43 3.30 -14.84
CA ILE A 475 3.19 1.93 -14.39
C ILE A 475 1.70 1.78 -14.10
N ALA A 476 1.04 0.89 -14.81
CA ALA A 476 -0.35 0.54 -14.51
C ALA A 476 -0.40 -0.47 -13.36
N VAL A 477 -1.10 -0.12 -12.29
CA VAL A 477 -1.17 -0.94 -11.06
C VAL A 477 -2.61 -1.31 -10.70
N SER A 478 -2.79 -2.45 -10.03
CA SER A 478 -4.05 -2.85 -9.40
C SER A 478 -3.80 -3.46 -8.03
N SER A 479 -3.97 -2.65 -6.98
CA SER A 479 -3.90 -3.14 -5.59
C SER A 479 -4.98 -4.18 -5.29
N LEU A 480 -6.18 -4.03 -5.86
CA LEU A 480 -7.27 -4.99 -5.69
C LEU A 480 -6.90 -6.38 -6.25
N ALA A 481 -6.38 -6.44 -7.49
CA ALA A 481 -5.95 -7.71 -8.07
C ALA A 481 -4.78 -8.33 -7.29
N PHE A 482 -3.86 -7.49 -6.80
CA PHE A 482 -2.74 -7.93 -5.96
C PHE A 482 -3.21 -8.59 -4.66
N TRP A 483 -4.15 -7.98 -3.94
CA TRP A 483 -4.66 -8.55 -2.69
C TRP A 483 -5.49 -9.82 -2.91
N ARG A 484 -6.36 -9.86 -3.93
CA ARG A 484 -7.10 -11.09 -4.24
C ARG A 484 -6.18 -12.29 -4.51
N LEU A 485 -5.08 -12.06 -5.24
CA LEU A 485 -4.12 -13.11 -5.54
C LEU A 485 -3.35 -13.56 -4.29
N ARG A 486 -3.07 -12.67 -3.33
CA ARG A 486 -2.41 -13.00 -2.07
C ARG A 486 -3.31 -13.71 -1.06
N ASN A 487 -4.60 -13.39 -1.08
CA ASN A 487 -5.59 -13.96 -0.16
C ASN A 487 -6.20 -15.27 -0.69
N ASP A 488 -5.64 -15.85 -1.76
CA ASP A 488 -6.18 -17.02 -2.47
C ASP A 488 -7.67 -16.87 -2.89
N GLU A 489 -8.09 -15.64 -3.16
CA GLU A 489 -9.42 -15.33 -3.69
C GLU A 489 -9.51 -15.59 -5.20
N SER A 490 -10.74 -15.59 -5.73
CA SER A 490 -10.97 -15.73 -7.18
C SER A 490 -10.23 -14.63 -7.97
N PRO A 491 -9.30 -15.00 -8.89
CA PRO A 491 -8.50 -14.04 -9.64
C PRO A 491 -9.37 -13.11 -10.50
N ILE A 492 -8.94 -11.85 -10.58
CA ILE A 492 -9.58 -10.88 -11.47
C ILE A 492 -9.16 -11.18 -12.92
N PRO A 493 -10.11 -11.26 -13.89
CA PRO A 493 -9.77 -11.44 -15.29
C PRO A 493 -8.70 -10.45 -15.77
N GLY A 494 -7.64 -10.96 -16.39
CA GLY A 494 -6.50 -10.16 -16.85
C GLY A 494 -5.29 -10.16 -15.90
N PHE A 495 -5.46 -10.65 -14.67
CA PHE A 495 -4.41 -10.71 -13.64
C PHE A 495 -4.18 -12.16 -13.18
N PRO A 496 -3.51 -13.01 -13.97
CA PRO A 496 -3.34 -14.42 -13.63
C PRO A 496 -2.35 -14.68 -12.48
N ARG A 497 -1.43 -13.74 -12.21
CA ARG A 497 -0.39 -13.83 -11.17
C ARG A 497 0.00 -12.42 -10.70
N GLU A 498 0.66 -12.32 -9.54
CA GLU A 498 1.08 -11.03 -8.97
C GLU A 498 1.91 -10.18 -9.95
N ALA A 499 2.75 -10.79 -10.78
CA ALA A 499 3.56 -10.10 -11.78
C ALA A 499 2.73 -9.23 -12.76
N TYR A 500 1.45 -9.53 -12.94
CA TYR A 500 0.56 -8.81 -13.85
C TYR A 500 -0.16 -7.62 -13.20
N THR A 501 -0.07 -7.47 -11.88
CA THR A 501 -0.78 -6.41 -11.15
C THR A 501 -0.04 -5.08 -11.18
N GLY A 502 1.18 -5.04 -11.72
CA GLY A 502 2.04 -3.87 -11.76
C GLY A 502 2.69 -3.49 -10.43
N ILE A 503 2.20 -4.02 -9.30
CA ILE A 503 2.79 -3.76 -7.97
C ILE A 503 4.27 -4.21 -7.91
N PRO A 504 4.65 -5.41 -8.38
CA PRO A 504 6.07 -5.80 -8.40
C PRO A 504 6.93 -4.88 -9.27
N ARG A 505 6.44 -4.43 -10.43
CA ARG A 505 7.15 -3.46 -11.28
C ARG A 505 7.32 -2.12 -10.58
N ALA A 506 6.30 -1.64 -9.87
CA ALA A 506 6.37 -0.41 -9.08
C ALA A 506 7.41 -0.51 -7.95
N LYS A 507 7.47 -1.65 -7.24
CA LYS A 507 8.53 -1.91 -6.24
C LYS A 507 9.91 -1.88 -6.87
N GLN A 508 10.07 -2.58 -7.99
CA GLN A 508 11.34 -2.65 -8.70
C GLN A 508 11.79 -1.26 -9.19
N TRP A 509 10.87 -0.50 -9.78
CA TRP A 509 11.16 0.86 -10.25
C TRP A 509 11.59 1.79 -9.11
N LEU A 510 10.91 1.73 -7.97
CA LEU A 510 11.27 2.51 -6.79
C LEU A 510 12.71 2.19 -6.34
N TRP A 511 13.06 0.92 -6.36
CA TRP A 511 14.41 0.49 -5.99
C TRP A 511 15.45 0.98 -7.02
N GLU A 512 15.16 0.86 -8.31
CA GLU A 512 16.04 1.30 -9.40
C GLU A 512 16.24 2.82 -9.39
N SER A 513 15.16 3.59 -9.28
CA SER A 513 15.20 5.07 -9.34
C SER A 513 15.95 5.69 -8.17
N THR A 514 15.86 5.07 -6.99
CA THR A 514 16.55 5.55 -5.78
C THR A 514 17.99 5.05 -5.66
N ALA A 515 18.47 4.18 -6.57
CA ALA A 515 19.77 3.54 -6.44
C ALA A 515 20.93 4.55 -6.43
N GLY A 516 20.88 5.58 -7.28
CA GLY A 516 21.95 6.59 -7.38
C GLY A 516 22.16 7.35 -6.05
N THR A 517 21.10 7.91 -5.48
CA THR A 517 21.19 8.65 -4.21
C THR A 517 21.61 7.76 -3.04
N ARG A 518 21.18 6.50 -3.02
CA ARG A 518 21.62 5.53 -2.01
C ARG A 518 23.09 5.18 -2.19
N GLU A 519 23.55 5.03 -3.43
CA GLU A 519 24.95 4.77 -3.75
C GLU A 519 25.87 5.93 -3.31
N GLU A 520 25.47 7.17 -3.58
CA GLU A 520 26.19 8.38 -3.13
C GLU A 520 26.29 8.45 -1.60
N HIS A 521 25.21 8.09 -0.90
CA HIS A 521 25.22 8.02 0.56
C HIS A 521 26.20 6.96 1.08
N LEU A 522 26.16 5.75 0.51
CA LEU A 522 27.07 4.68 0.91
C LEU A 522 28.52 5.05 0.62
N ASP A 523 28.81 5.68 -0.52
CA ASP A 523 30.15 6.19 -0.83
C ASP A 523 30.63 7.22 0.19
N THR A 524 29.74 8.11 0.62
CA THR A 524 30.05 9.10 1.67
C THR A 524 30.38 8.41 2.99
N VAL A 525 29.59 7.41 3.40
CA VAL A 525 29.81 6.65 4.64
C VAL A 525 31.12 5.85 4.57
N LEU A 526 31.34 5.12 3.46
CA LEU A 526 32.57 4.35 3.25
C LEU A 526 33.80 5.23 3.23
N ASN A 527 33.74 6.40 2.61
CA ASN A 527 34.86 7.33 2.60
C ASN A 527 35.18 7.84 4.01
N ASN A 528 34.16 8.11 4.83
CA ASN A 528 34.37 8.51 6.22
C ASN A 528 34.97 7.37 7.05
N TYR A 529 34.45 6.15 6.92
CA TYR A 529 35.01 4.97 7.59
C TYR A 529 36.46 4.70 7.15
N SER A 530 36.74 4.78 5.85
CA SER A 530 38.09 4.58 5.30
C SER A 530 39.08 5.63 5.79
N LYS A 531 38.69 6.91 5.84
CA LYS A 531 39.54 7.98 6.41
C LYS A 531 39.89 7.69 7.86
N LEU A 532 38.87 7.38 8.66
CA LEU A 532 39.04 7.09 10.08
C LEU A 532 39.94 5.87 10.31
N LEU A 533 39.69 4.76 9.61
CA LEU A 533 40.49 3.55 9.72
C LEU A 533 41.94 3.76 9.25
N ASN A 534 42.16 4.57 8.20
CA ASN A 534 43.51 4.92 7.75
C ASN A 534 44.23 5.79 8.78
N TRP A 535 43.55 6.73 9.44
CA TRP A 535 44.14 7.52 10.52
C TRP A 535 44.51 6.67 11.72
N ILE A 536 43.61 5.79 12.18
CA ILE A 536 43.90 4.85 13.27
C ILE A 536 45.10 3.97 12.92
N ARG A 537 45.14 3.45 11.68
CA ARG A 537 46.21 2.60 11.21
C ARG A 537 47.55 3.33 11.06
N GLN A 538 47.53 4.58 10.62
CA GLN A 538 48.75 5.38 10.51
C GLN A 538 49.29 5.70 11.90
N TRP A 539 48.42 6.08 12.83
CA TRP A 539 48.78 6.33 14.22
C TRP A 539 49.33 5.08 14.91
N SER A 540 48.78 3.89 14.63
CA SER A 540 49.29 2.64 15.19
C SER A 540 50.57 2.10 14.54
N GLN A 541 51.05 2.72 13.45
CA GLN A 541 52.28 2.34 12.76
C GLN A 541 53.53 3.08 13.25
N ASP A 542 53.35 4.18 13.98
CA ASP A 542 54.46 4.94 14.56
C ASP A 542 54.65 4.50 16.02
N GLU A 543 55.77 3.84 16.32
CA GLU A 543 56.33 3.79 17.68
C GLU A 543 56.73 5.21 18.07
N ASP A 544 55.78 6.01 18.55
CA ASP A 544 56.04 7.36 19.01
C ASP A 544 56.71 7.29 20.39
N GLU A 545 58.05 7.32 20.43
CA GLU A 545 58.89 7.28 21.64
C GLU A 545 58.57 8.41 22.66
N GLU A 546 57.73 9.39 22.32
CA GLU A 546 57.35 10.52 23.19
C GLU A 546 55.99 10.35 23.90
N ALA A 547 55.12 9.45 23.45
CA ALA A 547 53.82 9.21 24.07
C ALA A 547 53.89 7.92 24.89
N ASN A 548 54.07 8.05 26.20
CA ASN A 548 54.22 6.97 27.18
C ASN A 548 52.93 6.12 27.36
N ILE A 549 52.33 5.66 26.26
CA ILE A 549 51.14 4.80 26.18
C ILE A 549 51.56 3.59 25.36
N VAL A 550 51.87 2.50 26.05
CA VAL A 550 52.31 1.24 25.42
C VAL A 550 51.07 0.45 25.00
N PHE A 551 50.61 0.66 23.76
CA PHE A 551 49.84 -0.35 23.04
C PHE A 551 50.66 -0.76 21.83
N THR A 552 50.94 -2.05 21.73
CA THR A 552 51.75 -2.61 20.65
C THR A 552 50.85 -3.05 19.50
N LYS A 553 51.42 -3.13 18.30
CA LYS A 553 50.77 -3.75 17.13
C LYS A 553 50.20 -5.14 17.43
N GLN A 554 50.82 -5.88 18.36
CA GLN A 554 50.38 -7.20 18.80
C GLN A 554 49.02 -7.17 19.53
N ASP A 555 48.74 -6.11 20.29
CA ASP A 555 47.46 -5.95 21.01
C ASP A 555 46.29 -5.67 20.06
N ILE A 556 46.56 -5.07 18.89
CA ILE A 556 45.57 -4.82 17.83
C ILE A 556 45.40 -6.06 16.93
N ASP A 557 46.51 -6.73 16.60
CA ASP A 557 46.50 -7.95 15.77
C ASP A 557 45.87 -9.16 16.51
N GLU A 558 45.79 -9.18 17.85
CA GLU A 558 45.05 -10.19 18.62
C GLU A 558 43.53 -9.93 18.68
N ALA A 559 43.08 -8.72 18.36
CA ALA A 559 41.67 -8.32 18.37
C ALA A 559 41.01 -8.35 16.96
N LEU A 560 41.82 -8.35 15.89
CA LEU A 560 41.42 -8.54 14.48
C LEU A 560 41.41 -10.03 14.10
#